data_AF-U5CYM8-F1
#
_entry.id   AF-U5CYM8-F1
#
_cell.length_a   1.000
_cell.length_b   1.000
_cell.length_c   1.000
_cell.angle_alpha   90.00
_cell.angle_beta   90.00
_cell.angle_gamma   90.00
#
_symmetry.space_group_name_H-M   'P 1'
#
loop_
_entity.id
_entity.type
_entity.pdbx_description
1 polymer ?
#
loop_
_entity_poly.entity_id
_entity_poly.type
_entity_poly.pdbx_seq_one_letter_code
_entity_poly.pdbx_strand_id
1 'polypeptide(L)'
;MGVRGSIEEGLAKSKYGKLQFKEKGVEMVKKGSHARLLAIFLAIVLISSSLTMTGFAANELTKFADVKNHWAEKEIENWIEKGWVAGYTDGTFRPDKYVTRAEFLSFINRSFWI
;
A
#
# COMPACT_ATOMS: atom_id res chain seq x y z
N MET A 1 -20.65 72.98 38.72
CA MET A 1 -20.52 71.54 39.05
C MET A 1 -19.92 70.84 37.83
N GLY A 2 -18.60 70.61 37.78
CA GLY A 2 -17.95 70.18 36.53
C GLY A 2 -16.64 69.40 36.70
N VAL A 3 -16.40 68.76 37.85
CA VAL A 3 -15.15 68.03 38.12
C VAL A 3 -15.34 66.50 38.19
N ARG A 4 -16.58 66.00 38.03
CA ARG A 4 -16.86 64.54 38.04
C ARG A 4 -16.67 63.83 36.67
N GLY A 5 -16.48 64.58 35.58
CA GLY A 5 -16.35 63.98 34.24
C GLY A 5 -14.96 63.44 33.89
N SER A 6 -13.89 63.95 34.53
CA SER A 6 -12.52 63.63 34.12
C SER A 6 -11.97 62.32 34.73
N ILE A 7 -12.59 61.81 35.81
CA ILE A 7 -12.12 60.60 36.51
C ILE A 7 -12.67 59.32 35.85
N GLU A 8 -13.83 59.38 35.18
CA GLU A 8 -14.45 58.24 34.48
C GLU A 8 -13.76 57.90 33.15
N GLU A 9 -13.22 58.91 32.43
CA GLU A 9 -12.51 58.69 31.16
C GLU A 9 -11.16 57.96 31.33
N GLY A 10 -10.50 58.13 32.48
CA GLY A 10 -9.25 57.44 32.82
C GLY A 10 -9.45 55.95 33.14
N LEU A 11 -10.59 55.58 33.72
CA LEU A 11 -10.92 54.19 34.09
C LEU A 11 -11.37 53.36 32.88
N ALA A 12 -12.02 53.98 31.88
CA ALA A 12 -12.36 53.32 30.63
C ALA A 12 -11.08 52.93 29.85
N LYS A 13 -10.12 53.85 29.70
CA LYS A 13 -8.92 53.61 28.88
C LYS A 13 -7.97 52.54 29.45
N SER A 14 -7.99 52.31 30.77
CA SER A 14 -7.22 51.25 31.43
C SER A 14 -7.80 49.85 31.18
N LYS A 15 -9.15 49.71 31.15
CA LYS A 15 -9.81 48.43 30.85
C LYS A 15 -9.67 48.00 29.39
N TYR A 16 -9.64 48.95 28.44
CA TYR A 16 -9.54 48.63 27.01
C TYR A 16 -8.09 48.44 26.51
N GLY A 17 -7.08 48.87 27.26
CA GLY A 17 -5.66 48.66 26.92
C GLY A 17 -5.18 47.21 27.03
N LYS A 18 -5.88 46.34 27.75
CA LYS A 18 -5.57 44.90 27.87
C LYS A 18 -6.17 44.02 26.78
N LEU A 19 -7.04 44.54 25.92
CA LEU A 19 -7.70 43.77 24.87
C LEU A 19 -6.98 43.85 23.52
N GLN A 20 -5.92 44.67 23.40
CA GLN A 20 -5.12 44.80 22.18
C GLN A 20 -3.80 44.00 22.23
N PHE A 21 -3.54 43.24 23.30
CA PHE A 21 -2.27 42.54 23.52
C PHE A 21 -2.36 41.00 23.43
N LYS A 22 -3.42 40.45 22.83
CA LYS A 22 -3.58 38.99 22.67
C LYS A 22 -4.19 38.58 21.33
N GLU A 23 -3.86 39.27 20.25
CA GLU A 23 -4.25 38.84 18.88
C GLU A 23 -3.01 38.61 18.00
N LYS A 24 -1.84 39.16 18.35
CA LYS A 24 -0.59 38.96 17.60
C LYS A 24 0.12 37.61 17.84
N GLY A 25 -0.54 36.69 18.55
CA GLY A 25 0.01 35.37 18.88
C GLY A 25 -0.50 34.22 18.01
N VAL A 26 -1.40 34.48 17.05
CA VAL A 26 -2.00 33.42 16.20
C VAL A 26 -1.43 33.41 14.78
N GLU A 27 -0.78 34.49 14.32
CA GLU A 27 -0.05 34.49 13.06
C GLU A 27 1.46 34.39 13.30
N MET A 28 2.00 33.21 13.03
CA MET A 28 3.28 32.95 12.34
C MET A 28 3.90 31.61 12.77
N VAL A 29 3.17 30.51 12.57
CA VAL A 29 3.84 29.33 12.02
C VAL A 29 4.01 29.63 10.54
N LYS A 30 5.15 30.22 10.18
CA LYS A 30 5.65 30.24 8.80
C LYS A 30 5.88 28.78 8.43
N LYS A 31 4.81 28.07 8.09
CA LYS A 31 4.82 26.70 7.58
C LYS A 31 5.52 26.81 6.24
N GLY A 32 6.85 26.75 6.26
CA GLY A 32 7.67 26.73 5.06
C GLY A 32 7.06 25.72 4.12
N SER A 33 6.93 26.07 2.84
CA SER A 33 6.24 25.27 1.82
C SER A 33 6.70 23.80 1.83
N HIS A 34 7.92 23.55 2.28
CA HIS A 34 8.49 22.23 2.55
C HIS A 34 7.73 21.42 3.61
N ALA A 35 7.16 21.99 4.66
CA ALA A 35 6.38 21.25 5.66
C ALA A 35 5.03 20.73 5.11
N ARG A 36 4.51 21.33 4.03
CA ARG A 36 3.34 20.80 3.30
C ARG A 36 3.77 19.69 2.34
N LEU A 37 4.88 19.89 1.62
CA LEU A 37 5.45 18.89 0.72
C LEU A 37 5.97 17.65 1.45
N LEU A 38 6.62 17.83 2.60
CA LEU A 38 7.12 16.75 3.46
C LEU A 38 5.97 15.96 4.09
N ALA A 39 4.87 16.62 4.46
CA ALA A 39 3.67 15.94 4.96
C ALA A 39 2.96 15.12 3.88
N ILE A 40 2.91 15.63 2.64
CA ILE A 40 2.35 14.90 1.50
C ILE A 40 3.30 13.74 1.09
N PHE A 41 4.61 13.95 1.13
CA PHE A 41 5.61 12.90 0.87
C PHE A 41 5.52 11.77 1.91
N LEU A 42 5.41 12.10 3.20
CA LEU A 42 5.18 11.11 4.26
C LEU A 42 3.85 10.37 4.08
N ALA A 43 2.78 11.06 3.68
CA ALA A 43 1.48 10.43 3.42
C ALA A 43 1.53 9.48 2.21
N ILE A 44 2.24 9.85 1.13
CA ILE A 44 2.45 9.00 -0.04
C ILE A 44 3.29 7.76 0.31
N VAL A 45 4.33 7.91 1.14
CA VAL A 45 5.16 6.78 1.62
C VAL A 45 4.34 5.80 2.47
N LEU A 46 3.45 6.29 3.34
CA LEU A 46 2.60 5.43 4.18
C LEU A 46 1.52 4.69 3.40
N ILE A 47 0.93 5.32 2.37
CA ILE A 47 -0.05 4.67 1.49
C ILE A 47 0.65 3.68 0.55
N SER A 48 1.86 4.00 0.07
CA SER A 48 2.63 3.13 -0.83
C SER A 48 3.12 1.86 -0.14
N SER A 49 3.37 1.89 1.18
CA SER A 49 3.86 0.71 1.93
C SER A 49 2.80 -0.39 2.10
N SER A 50 1.52 -0.09 1.84
CA SER A 50 0.43 -1.09 1.86
C SER A 50 0.18 -1.75 0.50
N LEU A 51 0.85 -1.30 -0.57
CA LEU A 51 0.64 -1.83 -1.94
C LEU A 51 1.66 -2.88 -2.37
N THR A 52 2.62 -3.27 -1.52
CA THR A 52 3.62 -4.27 -1.89
C THR A 52 3.31 -5.62 -1.27
N MET A 53 2.19 -6.23 -1.62
CA MET A 53 2.14 -7.69 -1.76
C MET A 53 0.93 -8.13 -2.57
N THR A 54 1.06 -8.04 -3.89
CA THR A 54 0.37 -9.01 -4.75
C THR A 54 1.40 -9.57 -5.71
N GLY A 55 2.14 -10.57 -5.22
CA GLY A 55 2.89 -11.46 -6.08
C GLY A 55 1.90 -12.30 -6.88
N PHE A 56 1.39 -11.74 -7.98
CA PHE A 56 0.96 -12.59 -9.06
C PHE A 56 2.24 -13.22 -9.60
N ALA A 57 2.49 -14.47 -9.19
CA ALA A 57 3.34 -15.33 -10.00
C ALA A 57 2.64 -15.36 -11.36
N ALA A 58 3.08 -14.51 -12.28
CA ALA A 58 2.89 -14.77 -13.68
C ALA A 58 3.45 -16.17 -13.85
N ASN A 59 2.59 -17.14 -14.17
CA ASN A 59 3.02 -18.33 -14.87
C ASN A 59 3.65 -17.80 -16.17
N GLU A 60 4.91 -17.37 -16.08
CA GLU A 60 5.79 -17.44 -17.22
C GLU A 60 5.61 -18.87 -17.69
N LEU A 61 5.16 -19.06 -18.93
CA LEU A 61 5.03 -20.38 -19.54
C LEU A 61 6.44 -20.95 -19.61
N THR A 62 6.92 -21.45 -18.46
CA THR A 62 8.21 -22.08 -18.30
C THR A 62 8.08 -23.38 -19.06
N LYS A 63 8.58 -23.35 -20.29
CA LYS A 63 8.85 -24.56 -21.04
C LYS A 63 9.92 -25.32 -20.29
N PHE A 64 9.46 -26.24 -19.46
CA PHE A 64 10.27 -27.12 -18.64
C PHE A 64 11.22 -27.90 -19.55
N ALA A 65 12.53 -27.78 -19.32
CA ALA A 65 13.55 -28.40 -20.18
C ALA A 65 13.44 -29.93 -20.19
N ASP A 66 12.97 -30.52 -19.09
CA ASP A 66 12.73 -31.94 -18.88
C ASP A 66 11.41 -32.45 -19.48
N VAL A 67 10.58 -31.57 -20.03
CA VAL A 67 9.33 -31.93 -20.75
C VAL A 67 9.54 -32.00 -22.26
N LYS A 68 10.60 -31.36 -22.78
CA LYS A 68 10.89 -31.32 -24.22
C LYS A 68 11.13 -32.73 -24.78
N ASN A 69 10.45 -33.06 -25.89
CA ASN A 69 10.43 -34.39 -26.53
C ASN A 69 9.80 -35.50 -25.67
N HIS A 70 9.09 -35.16 -24.59
CA HIS A 70 8.31 -36.14 -23.83
C HIS A 70 6.96 -36.38 -24.52
N TRP A 71 6.44 -37.62 -24.52
CA TRP A 71 5.17 -37.93 -25.19
C TRP A 71 3.98 -37.11 -24.66
N ALA A 72 4.07 -36.70 -23.38
CA ALA A 72 3.07 -35.87 -22.71
C ALA A 72 3.33 -34.36 -22.83
N GLU A 73 4.34 -33.91 -23.59
CA GLU A 73 4.75 -32.50 -23.70
C GLU A 73 3.56 -31.58 -23.98
N LYS A 74 2.82 -31.86 -25.06
CA LYS A 74 1.67 -31.05 -25.48
C LYS A 74 0.57 -30.99 -24.42
N GLU A 75 0.35 -32.10 -23.71
CA GLU A 75 -0.70 -32.19 -22.68
C GLU A 75 -0.30 -31.43 -21.42
N ILE A 76 0.96 -31.54 -21.02
CA ILE A 76 1.56 -30.81 -19.91
C ILE A 76 1.52 -29.30 -20.18
N GLU A 77 1.92 -28.86 -21.38
CA GLU A 77 1.85 -27.46 -21.79
C GLU A 77 0.40 -26.92 -21.68
N ASN A 78 -0.59 -27.65 -22.20
CA ASN A 78 -2.01 -27.29 -22.10
C ASN A 78 -2.50 -27.19 -20.64
N TRP A 79 -2.04 -28.07 -19.75
CA TRP A 79 -2.43 -28.04 -18.34
C TRP A 79 -1.79 -26.89 -17.57
N ILE A 80 -0.55 -26.51 -17.94
CA ILE A 80 0.14 -25.34 -17.39
C ILE A 80 -0.55 -24.05 -17.84
N GLU A 81 -0.92 -23.96 -19.13
CA GLU A 81 -1.69 -22.83 -19.68
C GLU A 81 -3.01 -22.62 -18.95
N LYS A 82 -3.68 -23.71 -18.55
CA LYS A 82 -4.92 -23.69 -17.77
C LYS A 82 -4.72 -23.50 -16.26
N GLY A 83 -3.48 -23.51 -15.78
CA GLY A 83 -3.15 -23.41 -14.35
C GLY A 83 -3.55 -24.64 -13.52
N TRP A 84 -3.79 -25.80 -14.16
CA TRP A 84 -4.18 -27.04 -13.47
C TRP A 84 -2.99 -27.69 -12.76
N VAL A 85 -1.81 -27.57 -13.35
CA VAL A 85 -0.55 -28.09 -12.83
C VAL A 85 0.50 -26.97 -12.80
N ALA A 86 1.48 -27.12 -11.91
CA ALA A 86 2.62 -26.23 -11.80
C ALA A 86 3.89 -27.08 -11.66
N GLY A 87 5.01 -26.55 -12.13
CA GLY A 87 6.32 -27.17 -11.92
C GLY A 87 6.83 -26.99 -10.50
N TYR A 88 8.01 -27.54 -10.25
CA TYR A 88 8.72 -27.41 -9.00
C TYR A 88 9.50 -26.09 -8.93
N THR A 89 9.90 -25.70 -7.72
CA THR A 89 10.65 -24.47 -7.46
C THR A 89 12.04 -24.44 -8.11
N ASP A 90 12.54 -25.60 -8.54
CA ASP A 90 13.81 -25.73 -9.27
C ASP A 90 13.65 -25.51 -10.79
N GLY A 91 12.44 -25.22 -11.27
CA GLY A 91 12.17 -24.99 -12.69
C GLY A 91 12.03 -26.28 -13.51
N THR A 92 11.73 -27.42 -12.88
CA THR A 92 11.45 -28.71 -13.55
C THR A 92 9.97 -29.11 -13.43
N PHE A 93 9.50 -30.01 -14.30
CA PHE A 93 8.15 -30.59 -14.20
C PHE A 93 8.15 -32.05 -13.70
N ARG A 94 9.21 -32.78 -14.03
CA ARG A 94 9.48 -34.19 -13.72
C ARG A 94 8.36 -35.11 -14.19
N PRO A 95 8.12 -35.22 -15.53
CA PRO A 95 6.97 -35.94 -16.08
C PRO A 95 6.94 -37.44 -15.72
N ASP A 96 8.10 -38.05 -15.49
CA ASP A 96 8.22 -39.48 -15.11
C ASP A 96 8.21 -39.72 -13.59
N LYS A 97 8.16 -38.66 -12.77
CA LYS A 97 8.15 -38.81 -11.31
C LYS A 97 6.78 -39.33 -10.87
N TYR A 98 6.80 -40.34 -9.98
CA TYR A 98 5.58 -40.77 -9.29
C TYR A 98 4.94 -39.62 -8.51
N VAL A 99 3.63 -39.47 -8.72
CA VAL A 99 2.80 -38.47 -8.04
C VAL A 99 2.25 -39.05 -6.75
N THR A 100 2.35 -38.30 -5.65
CA THR A 100 1.74 -38.67 -4.37
C THR A 100 0.23 -38.46 -4.38
N ARG A 101 -0.50 -39.13 -3.48
CA ARG A 101 -1.96 -38.94 -3.36
C ARG A 101 -2.34 -37.48 -3.10
N ALA A 102 -1.55 -36.76 -2.31
CA ALA A 102 -1.79 -35.36 -2.00
C ALA A 102 -1.55 -34.43 -3.21
N GLU A 103 -0.48 -34.67 -3.99
CA GLU A 103 -0.22 -33.91 -5.22
C GLU A 103 -1.33 -34.15 -6.26
N PHE A 104 -1.78 -35.40 -6.43
CA PHE A 104 -2.88 -35.74 -7.33
C PHE A 104 -4.18 -35.04 -6.97
N LEU A 105 -4.56 -35.03 -5.68
CA LEU A 105 -5.72 -34.29 -5.21
C LEU A 105 -5.59 -32.78 -5.45
N SER A 106 -4.37 -32.24 -5.34
CA SER A 106 -4.12 -30.83 -5.62
C SER A 106 -4.35 -30.47 -7.09
N PHE A 107 -4.08 -31.39 -8.03
CA PHE A 107 -4.40 -31.19 -9.45
C PHE A 107 -5.92 -31.19 -9.67
N ILE A 108 -6.64 -32.14 -9.06
CA ILE A 108 -8.11 -32.22 -9.16
C ILE A 108 -8.77 -30.97 -8.59
N ASN A 109 -8.35 -30.52 -7.41
CA ASN A 109 -8.88 -29.32 -6.77
C ASN A 109 -8.69 -28.08 -7.67
N ARG A 110 -7.53 -27.96 -8.33
CA ARG A 110 -7.25 -26.88 -9.29
C ARG A 110 -8.05 -27.01 -10.58
N SER A 111 -8.21 -28.21 -11.12
CA SER A 111 -8.92 -28.42 -12.38
C SER A 111 -10.42 -28.27 -12.25
N PHE A 112 -11.00 -28.70 -11.12
CA PHE A 112 -12.45 -28.73 -10.92
C PHE A 112 -12.99 -27.68 -9.95
N TRP A 113 -12.14 -26.84 -9.35
CA TRP A 113 -12.54 -25.83 -8.35
C TRP A 113 -13.53 -26.41 -7.32
N ILE A 114 -13.19 -27.57 -6.79
CA ILE A 114 -13.91 -28.30 -5.75
C ILE A 114 -12.97 -28.42 -4.56
#